data_AF-A0A857J6P5-F1
#
_entry.id   AF-A0A857J6P5-F1
#
_cell.length_a   1.000
_cell.length_b   1.000
_cell.length_c   1.000
_cell.angle_alpha   90.00
_cell.angle_beta   90.00
_cell.angle_gamma   90.00
#
_symmetry.space_group_name_H-M   'P 1'
#
loop_
_entity.id
_entity.type
_entity.pdbx_description
1 polymer ?
#
loop_
_entity_poly.entity_id
_entity_poly.type
_entity_poly.pdbx_seq_one_letter_code
_entity_poly.pdbx_strand_id
1 'polypeptide(L)'
;MVALRCDLRILGGNTLKKLIHHLMHRLKHHLSLVGSVVVWLILLAPVAIYSFTFGITISHSHTRWAEMGSAMSGIYGPLLSFLTILVLGQQFKLQRSSEKRAIDQIYFDKCRADFLRSVLKLESAFSKNKECGENVKVSFTQEFGWLLDAALHNSGTHVLAMQWLEDTPTLANEWISINALMAGLNSSAERSFQNELVWMKGRAAAEFGFATCVALDNLLIAAYRQQLFVNPKFSPRKTSP
;
A
#
# COMPACT_ATOMS: atom_id res chain seq x y z
N MET A 1 27.60 -26.74 -26.25
CA MET A 1 27.05 -25.63 -27.07
C MET A 1 25.64 -25.16 -26.67
N VAL A 2 25.13 -25.52 -25.47
CA VAL A 2 23.76 -25.15 -25.03
C VAL A 2 23.76 -24.03 -23.96
N ALA A 3 24.86 -23.82 -23.24
CA ALA A 3 24.97 -22.81 -22.19
C ALA A 3 24.98 -21.35 -22.71
N LEU A 4 25.45 -21.09 -23.95
CA LEU A 4 25.54 -19.72 -24.48
C LEU A 4 24.21 -19.14 -25.00
N ARG A 5 23.16 -19.97 -25.18
CA ARG A 5 21.85 -19.50 -25.68
C ARG A 5 20.92 -19.02 -24.57
N CYS A 6 21.19 -19.33 -23.31
CA CYS A 6 20.32 -18.94 -22.19
C CYS A 6 20.60 -17.50 -21.71
N ASP A 7 21.85 -17.04 -21.76
CA ASP A 7 22.22 -15.70 -21.29
C ASP A 7 21.79 -14.56 -22.22
N LEU A 8 21.78 -14.77 -23.53
CA LEU A 8 21.39 -13.72 -24.49
C LEU A 8 19.89 -13.37 -24.43
N ARG A 9 19.03 -14.28 -23.98
CA ARG A 9 17.58 -14.05 -23.88
C ARG A 9 17.21 -13.29 -22.60
N ILE A 10 18.02 -13.40 -21.55
CA ILE A 10 17.83 -12.71 -20.25
C ILE A 10 18.40 -11.29 -20.30
N LEU A 11 19.49 -11.05 -21.04
CA LEU A 11 20.05 -9.71 -21.21
C LEU A 11 19.22 -8.77 -22.12
N GLY A 12 18.53 -9.30 -23.14
CA GLY A 12 17.76 -8.48 -24.09
C GLY A 12 16.46 -7.90 -23.52
N GLY A 13 15.79 -8.58 -22.59
CA GLY A 13 14.49 -8.15 -22.06
C GLY A 13 14.57 -6.95 -21.12
N ASN A 14 15.61 -6.88 -20.28
CA ASN A 14 15.78 -5.79 -19.31
C ASN A 14 16.37 -4.53 -19.94
N THR A 15 17.24 -4.66 -20.95
CA THR A 15 17.78 -3.52 -21.72
C THR A 15 16.72 -2.91 -22.63
N LEU A 16 15.90 -3.72 -23.31
CA LEU A 16 14.80 -3.24 -24.15
C LEU A 16 13.74 -2.49 -23.33
N LYS A 17 13.35 -3.01 -22.16
CA LYS A 17 12.42 -2.31 -21.25
C LYS A 17 12.99 -0.98 -20.76
N LYS A 18 14.27 -0.94 -20.37
CA LYS A 18 14.95 0.31 -19.97
C LYS A 18 14.99 1.32 -21.13
N LEU A 19 15.26 0.86 -22.34
CA LEU A 19 15.36 1.70 -23.53
C LEU A 19 13.99 2.27 -23.93
N ILE A 20 12.93 1.46 -23.93
CA ILE A 20 11.55 1.92 -24.16
C ILE A 20 11.12 2.92 -23.09
N HIS A 21 11.38 2.63 -21.81
CA HIS A 21 11.08 3.55 -20.71
C HIS A 21 11.81 4.88 -20.87
N HIS A 22 13.08 4.85 -21.26
CA HIS A 22 13.89 6.06 -21.44
C HIS A 22 13.46 6.89 -22.65
N LEU A 23 13.10 6.24 -23.77
CA LEU A 23 12.54 6.89 -24.95
C LEU A 23 11.18 7.52 -24.66
N MET A 24 10.30 6.81 -23.95
CA MET A 24 8.97 7.31 -23.59
C MET A 24 9.07 8.50 -22.61
N HIS A 25 10.02 8.46 -21.68
CA HIS A 25 10.32 9.59 -20.80
C HIS A 25 10.83 10.82 -21.58
N ARG A 26 11.77 10.62 -22.51
CA ARG A 26 12.27 11.73 -23.36
C ARG A 26 11.16 12.31 -24.24
N LEU A 27 10.33 11.47 -24.85
CA LEU A 27 9.21 11.94 -25.68
C LEU A 27 8.22 12.78 -24.88
N LYS A 28 7.85 12.34 -23.66
CA LYS A 28 6.97 13.09 -22.75
C LYS A 28 7.58 14.45 -22.37
N HIS A 29 8.88 14.48 -22.11
CA HIS A 29 9.60 15.72 -21.78
C HIS A 29 9.58 16.70 -22.96
N HIS A 30 9.86 16.24 -24.19
CA HIS A 30 9.81 17.09 -25.38
C HIS A 30 8.39 17.61 -25.67
N LEU A 31 7.36 16.77 -25.56
CA LEU A 31 5.97 17.21 -25.70
C LEU A 31 5.61 18.29 -24.66
N SER A 32 6.05 18.10 -23.41
CA SER A 32 5.81 19.08 -22.34
C SER A 32 6.51 20.42 -22.61
N LEU A 33 7.74 20.38 -23.12
CA LEU A 33 8.52 21.57 -23.45
C LEU A 33 7.85 22.34 -24.60
N VAL A 34 7.49 21.66 -25.68
CA VAL A 34 6.78 22.26 -26.83
C VAL A 34 5.45 22.86 -26.38
N GLY A 35 4.67 22.14 -25.56
CA GLY A 35 3.41 22.65 -25.00
C GLY A 35 3.61 23.92 -24.17
N SER A 36 4.66 23.98 -23.35
CA SER A 36 4.98 25.17 -22.55
C SER A 36 5.32 26.38 -23.43
N VAL A 37 6.12 26.19 -24.49
CA VAL A 37 6.47 27.27 -25.42
C VAL A 37 5.23 27.82 -26.13
N VAL A 38 4.33 26.95 -26.58
CA VAL A 38 3.07 27.37 -27.24
C VAL A 38 2.20 28.18 -26.30
N VAL A 39 2.06 27.78 -25.04
CA VAL A 39 1.29 28.54 -24.04
C VAL A 39 1.92 29.91 -23.80
N TRP A 40 3.25 30.01 -23.69
CA TRP A 40 3.94 31.30 -23.57
C TRP A 40 3.70 32.21 -24.77
N LEU A 41 3.75 31.67 -25.99
CA LEU A 41 3.45 32.44 -27.21
C LEU A 41 2.01 32.95 -27.21
N ILE A 42 1.04 32.12 -26.83
CA ILE A 42 -0.38 32.53 -26.74
C ILE A 42 -0.60 33.60 -25.66
N LEU A 43 0.10 33.51 -24.52
CA LEU A 43 -0.01 34.50 -23.44
C LEU A 43 0.66 35.83 -23.78
N LEU A 44 1.74 35.81 -24.57
CA LEU A 44 2.48 37.00 -25.00
C LEU A 44 1.92 37.63 -26.28
N ALA A 45 1.18 36.89 -27.09
CA ALA A 45 0.61 37.39 -28.35
C ALA A 45 -0.27 38.64 -28.16
N PRO A 46 -1.18 38.73 -27.17
CA PRO A 46 -1.97 39.94 -26.97
C PRO A 46 -1.12 41.14 -26.52
N VAL A 47 -0.02 40.92 -25.79
CA VAL A 47 0.96 41.98 -25.46
C VAL A 47 1.65 42.50 -26.72
N ALA A 48 2.07 41.61 -27.62
CA ALA A 48 2.67 42.01 -28.88
C ALA A 48 1.69 42.79 -29.77
N ILE A 49 0.44 42.31 -29.87
CA ILE A 49 -0.65 42.99 -30.59
C ILE A 49 -0.93 44.37 -29.96
N TYR A 50 -0.93 44.45 -28.62
CA TYR A 50 -1.09 45.69 -27.88
C TYR A 50 0.01 46.71 -28.23
N SER A 51 1.28 46.30 -28.17
CA SER A 51 2.41 47.17 -28.49
C SER A 51 2.39 47.66 -29.93
N PHE A 52 1.90 46.84 -30.87
CA PHE A 52 1.74 47.23 -32.28
C PHE A 52 0.59 48.22 -32.50
N THR A 53 -0.53 48.06 -31.78
CA THR A 53 -1.76 48.83 -32.01
C THR A 53 -1.73 50.18 -31.29
N PHE A 54 -1.20 50.22 -30.07
CA PHE A 54 -1.24 51.42 -29.22
C PHE A 54 0.13 52.06 -29.00
N GLY A 55 1.22 51.46 -29.50
CA GLY A 55 2.59 51.88 -29.21
C GLY A 55 3.05 51.45 -27.82
N ILE A 56 4.33 51.71 -27.51
CA ILE A 56 4.95 51.35 -26.23
C ILE A 56 4.78 52.47 -25.18
N THR A 57 4.35 53.66 -25.60
CA THR A 57 4.17 54.83 -24.72
C THR A 57 2.82 54.81 -24.00
N ILE A 58 2.87 55.00 -22.68
CA ILE A 58 1.68 55.14 -21.84
C ILE A 58 0.97 56.43 -22.24
N SER A 59 -0.29 56.32 -22.65
CA SER A 59 -1.08 57.50 -23.02
C SER A 59 -1.51 58.29 -21.77
N HIS A 60 -1.50 59.62 -21.85
CA HIS A 60 -2.06 60.50 -20.81
C HIS A 60 -3.58 60.66 -20.90
N SER A 61 -4.23 60.09 -21.93
CA SER A 61 -5.68 60.20 -22.13
C SER A 61 -6.45 59.06 -21.46
N HIS A 62 -7.36 59.38 -20.54
CA HIS A 62 -8.21 58.42 -19.85
C HIS A 62 -9.10 57.59 -20.79
N THR A 63 -9.56 58.16 -21.91
CA THR A 63 -10.37 57.44 -22.91
C THR A 63 -9.57 56.30 -23.55
N ARG A 64 -8.29 56.56 -23.86
CA ARG A 64 -7.39 55.56 -24.43
C ARG A 64 -7.07 54.45 -23.44
N TRP A 65 -7.00 54.76 -22.14
CA TRP A 65 -6.89 53.73 -21.09
C TRP A 65 -8.12 52.81 -21.02
N ALA A 66 -9.33 53.36 -21.18
CA ALA A 66 -10.56 52.56 -21.17
C ALA A 66 -10.63 51.62 -22.39
N GLU A 67 -10.27 52.11 -23.57
CA GLU A 67 -10.17 51.29 -24.79
C GLU A 67 -9.12 50.18 -24.66
N MET A 68 -7.95 50.51 -24.08
CA MET A 68 -6.89 49.54 -23.79
C MET A 68 -7.38 48.43 -22.83
N GLY A 69 -8.03 48.82 -21.73
CA GLY A 69 -8.56 47.88 -20.75
C GLY A 69 -9.64 46.96 -21.34
N SER A 70 -10.54 47.49 -22.17
CA SER A 70 -11.58 46.73 -22.86
C SER A 70 -10.99 45.72 -23.85
N ALA A 71 -10.03 46.13 -24.68
CA ALA A 71 -9.38 45.24 -25.64
C ALA A 71 -8.60 44.11 -24.95
N MET A 72 -7.84 44.43 -23.90
CA MET A 72 -7.06 43.45 -23.14
C MET A 72 -7.96 42.48 -22.38
N SER A 73 -8.96 42.97 -21.65
CA SER A 73 -9.89 42.11 -20.90
C SER A 73 -10.75 41.23 -21.80
N GLY A 74 -11.12 41.69 -23.01
CA GLY A 74 -11.85 40.89 -23.99
C GLY A 74 -11.09 39.67 -24.50
N ILE A 75 -9.76 39.74 -24.57
CA ILE A 75 -8.90 38.61 -24.99
C ILE A 75 -8.44 37.79 -23.79
N TYR A 76 -7.90 38.44 -22.75
CA TYR A 76 -7.34 37.75 -21.59
C TYR A 76 -8.41 37.13 -20.69
N GLY A 77 -9.61 37.71 -20.61
CA GLY A 77 -10.70 37.15 -19.79
C GLY A 77 -11.03 35.71 -20.18
N PRO A 78 -11.52 35.46 -21.41
CA PRO A 78 -11.81 34.10 -21.88
C PRO A 78 -10.59 33.18 -21.89
N LEU A 79 -9.40 33.69 -22.27
CA LEU A 79 -8.17 32.92 -22.32
C LEU A 79 -7.75 32.42 -20.93
N LEU A 80 -7.73 33.31 -19.94
CA LEU A 80 -7.38 32.97 -18.56
C LEU A 80 -8.45 32.09 -17.92
N SER A 81 -9.74 32.33 -18.19
CA SER A 81 -10.81 31.45 -17.73
C SER A 81 -10.66 30.03 -18.27
N PHE A 82 -10.36 29.87 -19.55
CA PHE A 82 -10.13 28.56 -20.16
C PHE A 82 -8.90 27.87 -19.57
N LEU A 83 -7.79 28.58 -19.43
CA LEU A 83 -6.57 28.04 -18.82
C LEU A 83 -6.82 27.61 -17.37
N THR A 84 -7.57 28.41 -16.62
CA THR A 84 -7.94 28.11 -15.23
C THR A 84 -8.74 26.82 -15.16
N ILE A 85 -9.74 26.62 -16.02
CA ILE A 85 -10.53 25.38 -16.08
C ILE A 85 -9.63 24.17 -16.37
N LEU A 86 -8.70 24.29 -17.32
CA LEU A 86 -7.76 23.21 -17.62
C LEU A 86 -6.88 22.85 -16.41
N VAL A 87 -6.36 23.85 -15.72
CA VAL A 87 -5.53 23.66 -14.51
C VAL A 87 -6.34 22.99 -13.41
N LEU A 88 -7.55 23.48 -13.11
CA LEU A 88 -8.42 22.86 -12.10
C LEU A 88 -8.75 21.41 -12.46
N GLY A 89 -9.03 21.12 -13.74
CA GLY A 89 -9.29 19.75 -14.19
C GLY A 89 -8.11 18.81 -13.95
N GLN A 90 -6.88 19.27 -14.12
CA GLN A 90 -5.67 18.50 -13.81
C GLN A 90 -5.44 18.36 -12.30
N GLN A 91 -5.60 19.45 -11.56
CA GLN A 91 -5.46 19.46 -10.10
C GLN A 91 -6.45 18.49 -9.45
N PHE A 92 -7.71 18.48 -9.88
CA PHE A 92 -8.72 17.58 -9.36
C PHE A 92 -8.36 16.10 -9.57
N LYS A 93 -7.82 15.76 -10.76
CA LYS A 93 -7.35 14.39 -11.05
C LYS A 93 -6.20 13.99 -10.12
N LEU A 94 -5.22 14.87 -9.93
CA LEU A 94 -4.09 14.62 -9.03
C LEU A 94 -4.56 14.48 -7.58
N GLN A 95 -5.44 15.37 -7.12
CA GLN A 95 -5.98 15.38 -5.77
C GLN A 95 -6.71 14.08 -5.46
N ARG A 96 -7.56 13.59 -6.37
CA ARG A 96 -8.26 12.31 -6.19
C ARG A 96 -7.31 11.13 -6.05
N SER A 97 -6.21 11.12 -6.82
CA SER A 97 -5.19 10.07 -6.71
C SER A 97 -4.39 10.16 -5.41
N SER A 98 -4.14 11.38 -4.92
CA SER A 98 -3.44 11.64 -3.66
C SER A 98 -4.30 11.27 -2.45
N GLU A 99 -5.59 11.60 -2.50
CA GLU A 99 -6.55 11.30 -1.45
C GLU A 99 -6.67 9.79 -1.23
N LYS A 100 -6.81 9.00 -2.32
CA LYS A 100 -6.81 7.53 -2.19
C LYS A 100 -5.56 7.03 -1.47
N ARG A 101 -4.36 7.51 -1.89
CA ARG A 101 -3.09 7.10 -1.27
C ARG A 101 -3.01 7.49 0.20
N ALA A 102 -3.51 8.68 0.56
CA ALA A 102 -3.53 9.15 1.94
C ALA A 102 -4.44 8.28 2.81
N ILE A 103 -5.62 7.91 2.30
CA ILE A 103 -6.56 7.00 2.98
C ILE A 103 -5.90 5.63 3.19
N ASP A 104 -5.30 5.07 2.14
CA ASP A 104 -4.61 3.76 2.23
C ASP A 104 -3.47 3.80 3.24
N GLN A 105 -2.70 4.89 3.29
CA GLN A 105 -1.62 5.07 4.26
C GLN A 105 -2.14 5.13 5.71
N ILE A 106 -3.20 5.90 5.96
CA ILE A 106 -3.85 5.97 7.28
C ILE A 106 -4.35 4.58 7.70
N TYR A 107 -4.94 3.84 6.76
CA TYR A 107 -5.38 2.48 7.00
C TYR A 107 -4.21 1.57 7.38
N PHE A 108 -3.10 1.60 6.64
CA PHE A 108 -1.91 0.80 6.97
C PHE A 108 -1.30 1.18 8.32
N ASP A 109 -1.18 2.47 8.63
CA ASP A 109 -0.64 2.92 9.91
C ASP A 109 -1.51 2.45 11.08
N LYS A 110 -2.84 2.48 10.92
CA LYS A 110 -3.78 1.93 11.91
C LYS A 110 -3.61 0.41 12.05
N CYS A 111 -3.58 -0.32 10.95
CA CYS A 111 -3.38 -1.78 10.95
C CYS A 111 -2.05 -2.17 11.61
N ARG A 112 -0.96 -1.42 11.35
CA ARG A 112 0.34 -1.63 11.99
C ARG A 112 0.28 -1.38 13.49
N ALA A 113 -0.34 -0.28 13.92
CA ALA A 113 -0.46 0.05 15.33
C ALA A 113 -1.26 -1.01 16.10
N ASP A 114 -2.39 -1.47 15.54
CA ASP A 114 -3.21 -2.51 16.14
C ASP A 114 -2.48 -3.87 16.15
N PHE A 115 -1.78 -4.22 15.06
CA PHE A 115 -0.93 -5.41 14.99
C PHE A 115 0.16 -5.39 16.07
N LEU A 116 0.94 -4.31 16.17
CA LEU A 116 2.01 -4.18 17.15
C LEU A 116 1.48 -4.26 18.59
N ARG A 117 0.30 -3.67 18.85
CA ARG A 117 -0.35 -3.77 20.16
C ARG A 117 -0.71 -5.23 20.50
N SER A 118 -1.28 -5.98 19.56
CA SER A 118 -1.59 -7.40 19.76
C SER A 118 -0.33 -8.25 19.92
N VAL A 119 0.73 -7.97 19.14
CA VAL A 119 2.04 -8.64 19.29
C VAL A 119 2.61 -8.45 20.68
N LEU A 120 2.64 -7.21 21.19
CA LEU A 120 3.18 -6.91 22.52
C LEU A 120 2.38 -7.62 23.65
N LYS A 121 1.05 -7.65 23.54
CA LYS A 121 0.23 -8.40 24.50
C LYS A 121 0.50 -9.90 24.44
N LEU A 122 0.66 -10.46 23.24
CA LEU A 122 1.01 -11.86 23.05
C LEU A 122 2.38 -12.19 23.63
N GLU A 123 3.37 -11.33 23.39
CA GLU A 123 4.71 -11.46 23.96
C GLU A 123 4.66 -11.41 25.49
N SER A 124 3.88 -10.49 26.07
CA SER A 124 3.69 -10.41 27.52
C SER A 124 3.01 -11.65 28.11
N ALA A 125 2.16 -12.33 27.33
CA ALA A 125 1.55 -13.59 27.72
C ALA A 125 2.58 -14.73 27.68
N PHE A 126 3.47 -14.75 26.68
CA PHE A 126 4.54 -15.73 26.58
C PHE A 126 5.69 -15.51 27.57
N SER A 127 5.91 -14.27 28.03
CA SER A 127 6.97 -13.95 29.00
C SER A 127 6.59 -14.31 30.44
N LYS A 128 5.33 -14.68 30.70
CA LYS A 128 4.94 -15.25 32.00
C LYS A 128 5.53 -16.66 32.11
N ASN A 129 6.18 -16.95 33.22
CA ASN A 129 6.63 -18.31 33.51
C ASN A 129 5.46 -19.14 34.06
N LYS A 130 5.43 -20.45 33.76
CA LYS A 130 4.59 -21.37 34.53
C LYS A 130 5.11 -21.45 35.97
N GLU A 131 4.28 -21.91 36.90
CA GLU A 131 4.64 -22.09 38.33
C GLU A 131 5.90 -22.94 38.54
N CYS A 132 6.30 -23.77 37.56
CA CYS A 132 7.49 -24.62 37.59
C CYS A 132 8.76 -23.97 37.01
N GLY A 133 8.74 -22.68 36.63
CA GLY A 133 9.88 -21.98 36.03
C GLY A 133 10.15 -22.33 34.55
N GLU A 134 9.30 -23.16 33.94
CA GLU A 134 9.38 -23.52 32.53
C GLU A 134 8.84 -22.40 31.65
N ASN A 135 9.54 -22.15 30.53
CA ASN A 135 9.18 -21.11 29.57
C ASN A 135 7.91 -21.52 28.80
N VAL A 136 6.82 -20.76 28.99
CA VAL A 136 5.51 -21.01 28.37
C VAL A 136 5.61 -21.16 26.85
N LYS A 137 6.45 -20.34 26.20
CA LYS A 137 6.64 -20.38 24.74
C LYS A 137 7.24 -21.71 24.27
N VAL A 138 8.17 -22.30 25.02
CA VAL A 138 8.83 -23.56 24.65
C VAL A 138 7.87 -24.73 24.79
N SER A 139 7.20 -24.87 25.94
CA SER A 139 6.19 -25.92 26.17
C SER A 139 5.06 -25.81 25.13
N PHE A 140 4.55 -24.60 24.87
CA PHE A 140 3.53 -24.37 23.87
C PHE A 140 3.96 -24.78 22.45
N THR A 141 5.17 -24.41 22.04
CA THR A 141 5.69 -24.73 20.70
C THR A 141 5.95 -26.23 20.53
N GLN A 142 6.35 -26.92 21.59
CA GLN A 142 6.53 -28.38 21.56
C GLN A 142 5.20 -29.11 21.40
N GLU A 143 4.15 -28.65 22.07
CA GLU A 143 2.82 -29.29 22.04
C GLU A 143 2.09 -29.05 20.71
N PHE A 144 2.17 -27.85 20.13
CA PHE A 144 1.38 -27.47 18.95
C PHE A 144 2.18 -27.23 17.67
N GLY A 145 3.50 -27.01 17.73
CA GLY A 145 4.29 -26.54 16.59
C GLY A 145 4.44 -27.53 15.44
N TRP A 146 4.36 -28.84 15.72
CA TRP A 146 4.58 -29.90 14.74
C TRP A 146 3.39 -30.86 14.59
N LEU A 147 2.20 -30.45 15.02
CA LEU A 147 0.99 -31.26 14.86
C LEU A 147 0.60 -31.38 13.38
N LEU A 148 0.38 -32.62 12.93
CA LEU A 148 -0.17 -32.93 11.61
C LEU A 148 -1.70 -32.67 11.58
N ASP A 149 -2.25 -32.42 10.40
CA ASP A 149 -3.70 -32.21 10.18
C ASP A 149 -4.57 -33.33 10.80
N ALA A 150 -4.14 -34.58 10.71
CA ALA A 150 -4.87 -35.71 11.32
C ALA A 150 -4.89 -35.66 12.85
N ALA A 151 -3.81 -35.18 13.48
CA ALA A 151 -3.70 -35.05 14.93
C ALA A 151 -4.50 -33.85 15.45
N LEU A 152 -4.62 -32.78 14.66
CA LEU A 152 -5.40 -31.58 14.99
C LEU A 152 -6.89 -31.85 15.22
N HIS A 153 -7.42 -32.92 14.63
CA HIS A 153 -8.84 -33.30 14.75
C HIS A 153 -9.10 -34.33 15.86
N ASN A 154 -8.06 -34.75 16.58
CA ASN A 154 -8.19 -35.68 17.70
C ASN A 154 -8.94 -35.03 18.88
N SER A 155 -9.74 -35.82 19.61
CA SER A 155 -10.41 -35.39 20.84
C SER A 155 -9.40 -34.97 21.91
N GLY A 156 -8.28 -35.69 22.05
CA GLY A 156 -7.23 -35.35 23.01
C GLY A 156 -6.62 -33.97 22.78
N THR A 157 -6.28 -33.65 21.53
CA THR A 157 -5.71 -32.35 21.15
C THR A 157 -6.69 -31.20 21.33
N HIS A 158 -7.99 -31.43 21.10
CA HIS A 158 -9.02 -30.43 21.37
C HIS A 158 -9.13 -30.14 22.88
N VAL A 159 -9.14 -31.18 23.74
CA VAL A 159 -9.18 -30.98 25.20
C VAL A 159 -7.94 -30.21 25.68
N LEU A 160 -6.76 -30.58 25.19
CA LEU A 160 -5.52 -29.85 25.49
C LEU A 160 -5.59 -28.39 25.02
N ALA A 161 -6.07 -28.14 23.79
CA ALA A 161 -6.25 -26.79 23.27
C ALA A 161 -7.20 -25.96 24.13
N MET A 162 -8.34 -26.53 24.55
CA MET A 162 -9.30 -25.86 25.42
C MET A 162 -8.70 -25.54 26.80
N GLN A 163 -7.88 -26.42 27.36
CA GLN A 163 -7.16 -26.16 28.61
C GLN A 163 -6.21 -24.96 28.47
N TRP A 164 -5.44 -24.89 27.38
CA TRP A 164 -4.58 -23.73 27.10
C TRP A 164 -5.37 -22.43 26.94
N LEU A 165 -6.56 -22.50 26.33
CA LEU A 165 -7.45 -21.34 26.20
C LEU A 165 -8.00 -20.87 27.55
N GLU A 166 -8.26 -21.78 28.47
CA GLU A 166 -8.73 -21.47 29.82
C GLU A 166 -7.59 -20.85 30.65
N ASP A 167 -6.39 -21.43 30.58
CA ASP A 167 -5.21 -20.94 31.30
C ASP A 167 -4.70 -19.59 30.76
N THR A 168 -4.78 -19.38 29.45
CA THR A 168 -4.21 -18.22 28.77
C THR A 168 -5.09 -17.68 27.63
N PRO A 169 -6.29 -17.16 27.93
CA PRO A 169 -7.24 -16.69 26.90
C PRO A 169 -6.68 -15.56 26.03
N THR A 170 -5.73 -14.78 26.56
CA THR A 170 -5.05 -13.69 25.84
C THR A 170 -4.33 -14.19 24.59
N LEU A 171 -3.75 -15.40 24.59
CA LEU A 171 -3.02 -15.93 23.44
C LEU A 171 -3.93 -16.06 22.22
N ALA A 172 -5.08 -16.69 22.40
CA ALA A 172 -6.01 -16.92 21.31
C ALA A 172 -6.71 -15.63 20.86
N ASN A 173 -7.15 -14.80 21.79
CA ASN A 173 -7.83 -13.56 21.46
C ASN A 173 -6.94 -12.61 20.64
N GLU A 174 -5.68 -12.45 21.04
CA GLU A 174 -4.75 -11.58 20.32
C GLU A 174 -4.28 -12.21 19.01
N TRP A 175 -4.13 -13.54 18.94
CA TRP A 175 -3.81 -14.22 17.68
C TRP A 175 -4.96 -14.17 16.67
N ILE A 176 -6.22 -14.30 17.12
CA ILE A 176 -7.41 -14.09 16.28
C ILE A 176 -7.43 -12.66 15.75
N SER A 177 -7.14 -11.66 16.59
CA SER A 177 -7.03 -10.25 16.18
C SER A 177 -5.99 -10.06 15.07
N ILE A 178 -4.78 -10.61 15.26
CA ILE A 178 -3.70 -10.57 14.26
C ILE A 178 -4.13 -11.25 12.95
N ASN A 179 -4.75 -12.43 13.03
CA ASN A 179 -5.23 -13.14 11.86
C ASN A 179 -6.34 -12.36 11.14
N ALA A 180 -7.25 -11.70 11.85
CA ALA A 180 -8.30 -10.88 11.26
C ALA A 180 -7.73 -9.68 10.49
N LEU A 181 -6.69 -9.02 11.03
CA LEU A 181 -5.96 -7.95 10.34
C LEU A 181 -5.32 -8.45 9.05
N MET A 182 -4.62 -9.59 9.11
CA MET A 182 -4.01 -10.21 7.93
C MET A 182 -5.05 -10.66 6.89
N ALA A 183 -6.22 -11.15 7.32
CA ALA A 183 -7.30 -11.50 6.42
C ALA A 183 -7.89 -10.26 5.73
N GLY A 184 -8.04 -9.15 6.46
CA GLY A 184 -8.42 -7.85 5.90
C GLY A 184 -7.46 -7.40 4.81
N LEU A 185 -6.15 -7.43 5.07
CA LEU A 185 -5.13 -7.08 4.07
C LEU A 185 -5.15 -8.03 2.86
N ASN A 186 -5.37 -9.32 3.09
CA ASN A 186 -5.41 -10.32 2.02
C ASN A 186 -6.66 -10.23 1.13
N SER A 187 -7.70 -9.48 1.55
CA SER A 187 -8.92 -9.30 0.75
C SER A 187 -8.71 -8.40 -0.48
N SER A 188 -7.68 -7.54 -0.45
CA SER A 188 -7.34 -6.64 -1.55
C SER A 188 -6.27 -7.24 -2.46
N ALA A 189 -6.52 -7.22 -3.77
CA ALA A 189 -5.54 -7.62 -4.79
C ALA A 189 -4.47 -6.54 -5.06
N GLU A 190 -4.58 -5.37 -4.43
CA GLU A 190 -3.66 -4.25 -4.66
C GLU A 190 -2.27 -4.54 -4.07
N ARG A 191 -1.21 -4.24 -4.83
CA ARG A 191 0.17 -4.58 -4.46
C ARG A 191 0.61 -3.98 -3.13
N SER A 192 0.10 -2.80 -2.77
CA SER A 192 0.39 -2.15 -1.47
C SER A 192 -0.09 -3.01 -0.31
N PHE A 193 -1.31 -3.54 -0.37
CA PHE A 193 -1.89 -4.43 0.64
C PHE A 193 -1.14 -5.76 0.73
N GLN A 194 -0.74 -6.32 -0.41
CA GLN A 194 0.04 -7.55 -0.45
C GLN A 194 1.43 -7.38 0.18
N ASN A 195 2.10 -6.25 -0.09
CA ASN A 195 3.37 -5.92 0.56
C ASN A 195 3.20 -5.79 2.08
N GLU A 196 2.11 -5.17 2.53
CA GLU A 196 1.83 -5.00 3.95
C GLU A 196 1.54 -6.33 4.65
N LEU A 197 0.80 -7.23 3.99
CA LEU A 197 0.57 -8.59 4.47
C LEU A 197 1.90 -9.36 4.65
N VAL A 198 2.80 -9.26 3.66
CA VAL A 198 4.13 -9.88 3.74
C VAL A 198 4.93 -9.29 4.90
N TRP A 199 4.87 -7.97 5.09
CA TRP A 199 5.52 -7.30 6.23
C TRP A 199 4.98 -7.82 7.57
N MET A 200 3.66 -7.91 7.75
CA MET A 200 3.07 -8.42 8.98
C MET A 200 3.46 -9.87 9.25
N LYS A 201 3.44 -10.72 8.22
CA LYS A 201 3.86 -12.13 8.34
C LYS A 201 5.32 -12.25 8.74
N GLY A 202 6.20 -11.51 8.06
CA GLY A 202 7.62 -11.48 8.36
C GLY A 202 7.90 -10.95 9.76
N ARG A 203 7.16 -9.92 10.21
CA ARG A 203 7.30 -9.35 11.55
C ARG A 203 6.86 -10.33 12.63
N ALA A 204 5.70 -10.97 12.49
CA ALA A 204 5.24 -11.99 13.43
C ALA A 204 6.23 -13.17 13.52
N ALA A 205 6.73 -13.64 12.37
CA ALA A 205 7.72 -14.71 12.34
C ALA A 205 9.06 -14.31 12.99
N ALA A 206 9.47 -13.04 12.86
CA ALA A 206 10.68 -12.52 13.49
C ALA A 206 10.56 -12.43 15.02
N GLU A 207 9.40 -11.99 15.55
CA GLU A 207 9.19 -11.82 16.98
C GLU A 207 8.94 -13.17 17.70
N PHE A 208 8.08 -14.01 17.15
CA PHE A 208 7.69 -15.26 17.80
C PHE A 208 8.50 -16.47 17.34
N GLY A 209 9.10 -16.42 16.16
CA GLY A 209 9.62 -17.59 15.47
C GLY A 209 8.52 -18.31 14.69
N PHE A 210 8.87 -18.83 13.52
CA PHE A 210 7.91 -19.47 12.61
C PHE A 210 7.14 -20.64 13.25
N ALA A 211 7.83 -21.49 14.01
CA ALA A 211 7.20 -22.63 14.69
C ALA A 211 6.13 -22.20 15.70
N THR A 212 6.36 -21.09 16.41
CA THR A 212 5.39 -20.52 17.36
C THR A 212 4.16 -19.98 16.63
N CYS A 213 4.34 -19.32 15.48
CA CYS A 213 3.21 -18.86 14.66
C CYS A 213 2.37 -20.04 14.14
N VAL A 214 3.01 -21.14 13.73
CA VAL A 214 2.31 -22.38 13.35
C VAL A 214 1.59 -23.00 14.54
N ALA A 215 2.23 -23.03 15.71
CA ALA A 215 1.62 -23.52 16.96
C ALA A 215 0.36 -22.73 17.34
N LEU A 216 0.40 -21.40 17.20
CA LEU A 216 -0.75 -20.52 17.46
C LEU A 216 -1.90 -20.76 16.47
N ASP A 217 -1.59 -20.92 15.18
CA ASP A 217 -2.59 -21.31 14.18
C ASP A 217 -3.20 -22.68 14.50
N ASN A 218 -2.37 -23.65 14.89
CA ASN A 218 -2.77 -25.00 15.25
C ASN A 218 -3.65 -25.03 16.52
N LEU A 219 -3.34 -24.20 17.54
CA LEU A 219 -4.17 -24.02 18.73
C LEU A 219 -5.58 -23.59 18.35
N LEU A 220 -5.71 -22.56 17.50
CA LEU A 220 -7.02 -22.08 17.05
C LEU A 220 -7.77 -23.18 16.28
N ILE A 221 -7.09 -23.85 15.34
CA ILE A 221 -7.71 -24.94 14.56
C ILE A 221 -8.21 -26.05 15.48
N ALA A 222 -7.39 -26.48 16.43
CA ALA A 222 -7.72 -27.56 17.36
C ALA A 222 -8.90 -27.19 18.27
N ALA A 223 -8.95 -25.94 18.75
CA ALA A 223 -10.01 -25.47 19.63
C ALA A 223 -11.34 -25.26 18.90
N TYR A 224 -11.33 -24.62 17.72
CA TYR A 224 -12.56 -24.17 17.06
C TYR A 224 -13.03 -25.09 15.92
N ARG A 225 -12.32 -26.18 15.60
CA ARG A 225 -12.73 -27.26 14.68
C ARG A 225 -13.57 -26.82 13.47
N GLN A 226 -13.04 -25.87 12.68
CA GLN A 226 -13.64 -25.30 11.46
C GLN A 226 -14.67 -24.15 11.63
N GLN A 227 -15.01 -23.71 12.84
CA GLN A 227 -15.84 -22.52 13.05
C GLN A 227 -15.07 -21.20 13.03
N LEU A 228 -13.78 -21.23 12.65
CA LEU A 228 -12.97 -20.03 12.53
C LEU A 228 -13.41 -19.21 11.31
N PHE A 229 -13.89 -18.00 11.58
CA PHE A 229 -14.13 -16.99 10.55
C PHE A 229 -12.86 -16.54 9.81
N VAL A 230 -11.68 -16.88 10.36
CA VAL A 230 -10.39 -16.44 9.83
C VAL A 230 -9.50 -17.64 9.52
N ASN A 231 -9.10 -17.76 8.26
CA ASN A 231 -8.19 -18.81 7.83
C ASN A 231 -6.77 -18.56 8.39
N PRO A 232 -6.20 -19.52 9.15
CA PRO A 232 -4.83 -19.45 9.65
C PRO A 232 -3.84 -19.30 8.48
N LYS A 233 -2.81 -18.48 8.67
CA LYS A 233 -1.96 -17.97 7.58
C LYS A 233 -0.54 -18.55 7.56
N PHE A 234 -0.11 -19.20 8.63
CA PHE A 234 1.22 -19.80 8.80
C PHE A 234 1.17 -21.32 8.78
N SER A 235 0.12 -21.93 9.34
CA SER A 235 -0.04 -23.39 9.31
C SER A 235 -0.15 -23.85 7.85
N PRO A 236 0.75 -24.74 7.37
CA PRO A 236 0.73 -25.25 6.02
C PRO A 236 -0.42 -26.26 5.87
N ARG A 237 -1.66 -25.78 5.86
CA ARG A 237 -2.72 -26.56 5.24
C ARG A 237 -2.31 -26.76 3.79
N LYS A 238 -2.28 -28.01 3.34
CA LYS A 238 -2.54 -28.26 1.92
C LYS A 238 -3.92 -27.64 1.68
N THR A 239 -3.95 -26.45 1.11
CA THR A 239 -5.13 -25.96 0.42
C THR A 239 -5.42 -27.02 -0.63
N SER A 240 -6.30 -27.97 -0.30
CA SER A 240 -6.95 -28.76 -1.34
C SER A 240 -7.62 -27.73 -2.26
N PRO A 241 -7.44 -27.84 -3.58
CA PRO A 241 -8.04 -26.93 -4.54
C PRO A 241 -9.56 -26.84 -4.38
#